data_AF-A0A3D0T2K0-F1
#
_entry.id   AF-A0A3D0T2K0-F1
#
_cell.length_a   1.000
_cell.length_b   1.000
_cell.length_c   1.000
_cell.angle_alpha   90.00
_cell.angle_beta   90.00
_cell.angle_gamma   90.00
#
_symmetry.space_group_name_H-M   'P 1'
#
loop_
_entity.id
_entity.type
_entity.pdbx_description
1 polymer ?
#
loop_
_entity_poly.entity_id
_entity_poly.type
_entity_poly.pdbx_seq_one_letter_code
_entity_poly.pdbx_strand_id
1 'polypeptide(L)'
;QPQLVLLQKTLLYIEGLGRQLYPQLDLWQTAKPFLENWMREQIGVRAMFSKVKSNLPYWSEKLPDMPDLLYDTLKQVKHFPEKQQQANAALLQQQKRAQKALHFSIVGATLIIVAAILPLYPAHWSLSAGLALLGSGCWFVAWWKGRR
;
A
#
# COMPACT_ATOMS: atom_id res chain seq x y z
N GLN A 1 5.54 -8.47 13.98
CA GLN A 1 6.70 -9.36 14.17
C GLN A 1 6.60 -10.04 15.55
N PRO A 2 5.99 -11.24 15.67
CA PRO A 2 5.75 -11.91 16.97
C PRO A 2 6.85 -12.89 17.41
N GLN A 3 7.79 -13.26 16.54
CA GLN A 3 8.76 -14.34 16.79
C GLN A 3 9.92 -13.93 17.71
N LEU A 4 10.34 -12.66 17.62
CA LEU A 4 11.40 -12.10 18.48
C LEU A 4 10.94 -11.97 19.95
N VAL A 5 9.65 -11.72 20.16
CA VAL A 5 9.07 -11.57 21.51
C VAL A 5 9.03 -12.92 22.25
N LEU A 6 8.85 -14.03 21.53
CA LEU A 6 8.83 -15.37 22.12
C LEU A 6 10.23 -15.83 22.55
N LEU A 7 11.25 -15.59 21.71
CA LEU A 7 12.65 -15.88 22.04
C LEU A 7 13.10 -15.10 23.28
N GLN A 8 12.72 -13.83 23.35
CA GLN A 8 13.04 -12.96 24.49
C GLN A 8 12.36 -13.45 25.78
N LYS A 9 11.10 -13.90 25.71
CA LYS A 9 10.39 -14.52 26.84
C LYS A 9 11.02 -15.84 27.29
N THR A 10 11.50 -16.68 26.38
CA THR A 10 12.20 -17.92 26.75
C THR A 10 13.54 -17.63 27.43
N LEU A 11 14.29 -16.65 26.92
CA LEU A 11 15.59 -16.28 27.47
C LEU A 11 15.45 -15.65 28.87
N LEU A 12 14.43 -14.79 29.04
CA LEU A 12 14.08 -14.20 30.34
C LEU A 12 13.58 -15.24 31.36
N TYR A 13 12.80 -16.23 30.92
CA TYR A 13 12.32 -17.31 31.79
C TYR A 13 13.46 -18.20 32.29
N ILE A 14 14.43 -18.49 31.41
CA ILE A 14 15.62 -19.26 31.76
C ILE A 14 16.52 -18.48 32.75
N GLU A 15 16.63 -17.15 32.62
CA GLU A 15 17.31 -16.30 33.61
C GLU A 15 16.62 -16.30 34.98
N GLY A 16 15.28 -16.25 35.00
CA GLY A 16 14.49 -16.34 36.22
C GLY A 16 14.68 -17.66 36.97
N LEU A 17 14.66 -18.79 36.24
CA LEU A 17 14.93 -20.12 36.80
C LEU A 17 16.37 -20.28 37.28
N GLY A 18 17.34 -19.74 36.52
CA GLY A 18 18.76 -19.76 36.89
C GLY A 18 19.05 -19.06 38.22
N ARG A 19 18.42 -17.89 38.46
CA ARG A 19 18.55 -17.16 39.74
C ARG A 19 17.85 -17.85 40.91
N GLN A 20 16.79 -18.62 40.68
CA GLN A 20 16.11 -19.40 41.74
C GLN A 20 16.95 -20.60 42.21
N LEU A 21 17.70 -21.24 41.30
CA LEU A 21 18.56 -22.39 41.61
C LEU A 21 19.95 -21.96 42.12
N TYR A 22 20.52 -20.89 41.55
CA TYR A 22 21.80 -20.33 41.96
C TYR A 22 21.72 -18.80 41.98
N PRO A 23 21.44 -18.18 43.14
CA PRO A 23 21.18 -16.74 43.24
C PRO A 23 22.39 -15.85 42.87
N GLN A 24 23.59 -16.42 42.73
CA GLN A 24 24.82 -15.72 42.34
C GLN A 24 25.25 -16.01 40.89
N LEU A 25 24.49 -16.82 40.12
CA LEU A 25 24.83 -17.21 38.76
C LEU A 25 24.31 -16.20 37.74
N ASP A 26 25.21 -15.45 37.11
CA ASP A 26 24.92 -14.63 35.94
C ASP A 26 25.04 -15.48 34.65
N LEU A 27 23.89 -15.83 34.05
CA LEU A 27 23.84 -16.62 32.81
C LEU A 27 24.49 -15.89 31.63
N TRP A 28 24.48 -14.55 31.61
CA TRP A 28 25.09 -13.78 30.54
C TRP A 28 26.61 -13.94 30.53
N GLN A 29 27.24 -13.87 31.70
CA GLN A 29 28.68 -14.06 31.85
C GLN A 29 29.13 -15.45 31.40
N THR A 30 28.34 -16.48 31.70
CA THR A 30 28.65 -17.86 31.33
C THR A 30 28.38 -18.15 29.84
N ALA A 31 27.32 -17.56 29.26
CA ALA A 31 26.90 -17.83 27.89
C ALA A 31 27.65 -17.00 26.82
N LYS A 32 28.21 -15.84 27.19
CA LYS A 32 28.96 -14.95 26.28
C LYS A 32 30.02 -15.67 25.43
N PRO A 33 30.95 -16.49 25.97
CA PRO A 33 31.97 -17.14 25.15
C PRO A 33 31.38 -18.13 24.13
N PHE A 34 30.28 -18.80 24.45
CA PHE A 34 29.60 -19.71 23.53
C PHE A 34 28.94 -18.94 22.38
N LEU A 35 28.26 -17.83 22.70
CA LEU A 35 27.63 -16.98 21.69
C LEU A 35 28.67 -16.37 20.74
N GLU A 36 29.80 -15.89 21.28
CA GLU A 36 30.88 -15.30 20.49
C GLU A 36 31.53 -16.33 19.54
N ASN A 37 31.77 -17.55 20.03
CA ASN A 37 32.29 -18.64 19.21
C ASN A 37 31.28 -19.06 18.12
N TRP A 38 30.02 -19.25 18.47
CA TRP A 38 28.96 -19.61 17.51
C TRP A 38 28.76 -18.52 16.46
N MET A 39 28.77 -17.25 16.86
CA MET A 39 28.61 -16.12 15.94
C MET A 39 29.81 -16.00 15.00
N ARG A 40 31.03 -16.26 15.48
CA ARG A 40 32.24 -16.35 14.65
C ARG A 40 32.17 -17.51 13.66
N GLU A 41 31.56 -18.63 14.03
CA GLU A 41 31.37 -19.79 13.16
C GLU A 41 30.25 -19.61 12.13
N GLN A 42 29.15 -18.96 12.49
CA GLN A 42 27.98 -18.85 11.62
C GLN A 42 27.97 -17.58 10.76
N ILE A 43 28.50 -16.47 11.28
CA ILE A 43 28.54 -15.14 10.63
C ILE A 43 29.96 -14.80 10.15
N GLY A 44 30.96 -15.62 10.49
CA GLY A 44 32.33 -15.39 10.07
C GLY A 44 32.51 -15.38 8.55
N VAL A 45 33.36 -14.47 8.06
CA VAL A 45 33.76 -14.36 6.65
C VAL A 45 34.22 -15.73 6.10
N ARG A 46 34.92 -16.53 6.92
CA ARG A 46 35.36 -17.88 6.56
C ARG A 46 34.20 -18.84 6.28
N ALA A 47 33.12 -18.77 7.07
CA ALA A 47 31.94 -19.59 6.87
C ALA A 47 31.15 -19.15 5.63
N MET A 48 31.12 -17.84 5.35
CA MET A 48 30.57 -17.31 4.11
C MET A 48 31.34 -17.83 2.89
N PHE A 49 32.68 -17.76 2.90
CA PHE A 49 33.51 -18.33 1.83
C PHE A 49 33.33 -19.83 1.69
N SER A 50 33.21 -20.57 2.79
CA SER A 50 32.94 -22.02 2.77
C SER A 50 31.59 -22.32 2.10
N LYS A 51 30.53 -21.56 2.44
CA LYS A 51 29.20 -21.67 1.82
C LYS A 51 29.21 -21.29 0.35
N VAL A 52 29.95 -20.25 -0.04
CA VAL A 52 30.09 -19.87 -1.45
C VAL A 52 30.81 -20.99 -2.21
N LYS A 53 31.90 -21.53 -1.66
CA LYS A 53 32.66 -22.64 -2.27
C LYS A 53 31.80 -23.91 -2.40
N SER A 54 30.99 -24.25 -1.40
CA SER A 54 30.13 -25.44 -1.46
C SER A 54 29.00 -25.30 -2.47
N ASN A 55 28.51 -24.07 -2.70
CA ASN A 55 27.46 -23.78 -3.68
C ASN A 55 28.01 -23.45 -5.07
N LEU A 56 29.32 -23.27 -5.22
CA LEU A 56 29.99 -22.88 -6.47
C LEU A 56 29.58 -23.73 -7.71
N PRO A 57 29.47 -25.07 -7.64
CA PRO A 57 28.98 -25.86 -8.77
C PRO A 57 27.56 -25.46 -9.21
N TYR A 58 26.65 -25.21 -8.27
CA TYR A 58 25.29 -24.74 -8.57
C TYR A 58 25.29 -23.33 -9.20
N TRP A 59 26.15 -22.44 -8.74
CA TRP A 59 26.30 -21.10 -9.33
C TRP A 59 26.84 -21.15 -10.75
N SER A 60 27.75 -22.09 -11.05
CA SER A 60 28.30 -22.27 -12.40
C SER A 60 27.23 -22.67 -13.43
N GLU A 61 26.21 -23.41 -13.01
CA GLU A 61 25.10 -23.79 -13.88
C GLU A 61 24.10 -22.64 -14.11
N LYS A 62 23.94 -21.73 -13.14
CA LYS A 62 22.95 -20.64 -13.19
C LYS A 62 23.50 -19.30 -13.65
N LEU A 63 24.81 -19.09 -13.58
CA LEU A 63 25.49 -17.87 -14.02
C LEU A 63 25.31 -17.52 -15.51
N PRO A 64 25.33 -18.49 -16.45
CA PRO A 64 25.20 -18.19 -17.88
C PRO A 64 23.88 -17.51 -18.24
N ASP A 65 22.77 -17.92 -17.60
CA ASP A 65 21.43 -17.40 -17.89
C ASP A 65 21.12 -16.08 -17.14
N MET A 66 21.81 -15.83 -16.02
CA MET A 66 21.59 -14.64 -15.20
C MET A 66 21.71 -13.29 -15.92
N PRO A 67 22.71 -13.01 -16.78
CA PRO A 67 22.82 -11.72 -17.46
C PRO A 67 21.61 -11.41 -18.35
N ASP A 68 21.08 -12.41 -19.05
CA ASP A 68 19.89 -12.23 -19.89
C ASP A 68 18.64 -11.94 -19.05
N LEU A 69 18.44 -12.69 -17.96
CA LEU A 69 17.38 -12.44 -16.98
C LEU A 69 17.46 -11.03 -16.36
N LEU A 70 18.67 -10.58 -16.00
CA LEU A 70 18.90 -9.23 -15.48
C LEU A 70 18.65 -8.17 -16.53
N TYR A 71 19.08 -8.38 -17.77
CA TYR A 71 18.86 -7.46 -18.87
C TYR A 71 17.36 -7.31 -19.18
N ASP A 72 16.65 -8.43 -19.30
CA ASP A 72 15.22 -8.45 -19.59
C ASP A 72 14.40 -7.82 -18.47
N THR A 73 14.73 -8.12 -17.22
CA THR A 73 14.06 -7.50 -16.06
C THR A 73 14.33 -6.00 -16.00
N LEU A 74 15.56 -5.53 -16.23
CA LEU A 74 15.88 -4.10 -16.27
C LEU A 74 15.14 -3.39 -17.41
N LYS A 75 15.04 -4.03 -18.59
CA LYS A 75 14.28 -3.51 -19.73
C LYS A 75 12.79 -3.45 -19.41
N GLN A 76 12.23 -4.45 -18.73
CA GLN A 76 10.83 -4.48 -18.32
C GLN A 76 10.52 -3.42 -17.25
N VAL A 77 11.40 -3.23 -16.26
CA VAL A 77 11.28 -2.20 -15.22
C VAL A 77 11.26 -0.80 -15.84
N LYS A 78 12.00 -0.56 -16.93
CA LYS A 78 11.97 0.70 -17.67
C LYS A 78 10.60 1.01 -18.31
N HIS A 79 9.84 0.00 -18.71
CA HIS A 79 8.50 0.16 -19.31
C HIS A 79 7.34 0.13 -18.30
N PHE A 80 7.60 -0.32 -17.06
CA PHE A 80 6.63 -0.30 -15.97
C PHE A 80 6.05 1.11 -15.65
N PRO A 81 6.84 2.20 -15.58
CA PRO A 81 6.31 3.53 -15.28
C PRO A 81 5.31 4.02 -16.34
N GLU A 82 5.50 3.69 -17.62
CA GLU A 82 4.61 4.13 -18.70
C GLU A 82 3.22 3.50 -18.57
N LYS A 83 3.16 2.18 -18.34
CA LYS A 83 1.88 1.49 -18.11
C LYS A 83 1.19 1.96 -16.83
N GLN A 84 1.96 2.13 -15.75
CA GLN A 84 1.42 2.63 -14.49
C GLN A 84 0.89 4.06 -14.63
N GLN A 85 1.59 4.92 -15.37
CA GLN A 85 1.17 6.29 -15.64
C GLN A 85 -0.11 6.35 -16.48
N GLN A 86 -0.24 5.49 -17.50
CA GLN A 86 -1.46 5.38 -18.29
C GLN A 86 -2.66 4.91 -17.45
N ALA A 87 -2.47 3.89 -16.60
CA ALA A 87 -3.51 3.41 -15.70
C ALA A 87 -3.94 4.49 -14.70
N ASN A 88 -2.98 5.19 -14.09
CA ASN A 88 -3.26 6.31 -13.18
C ASN A 88 -3.97 7.46 -13.90
N ALA A 89 -3.59 7.78 -15.13
CA ALA A 89 -4.25 8.82 -15.93
C ALA A 89 -5.71 8.46 -16.25
N ALA A 90 -6.00 7.19 -16.58
CA ALA A 90 -7.35 6.71 -16.81
C ALA A 90 -8.23 6.81 -15.55
N LEU A 91 -7.69 6.44 -14.38
CA LEU A 91 -8.37 6.57 -13.09
C LEU A 91 -8.68 8.04 -12.75
N LEU A 92 -7.71 8.95 -12.95
CA LEU A 92 -7.92 10.38 -12.75
C LEU A 92 -8.98 10.96 -13.69
N GLN A 93 -9.04 10.48 -14.94
CA GLN A 93 -10.08 10.89 -15.88
C GLN A 93 -11.46 10.40 -15.45
N GLN A 94 -11.59 9.16 -14.97
CA GLN A 94 -12.83 8.63 -14.43
C GLN A 94 -13.31 9.42 -13.21
N GLN A 95 -12.41 9.71 -12.26
CA GLN A 95 -12.73 10.54 -11.10
C GLN A 95 -13.21 11.93 -11.50
N LYS A 96 -12.53 12.60 -12.45
CA LYS A 96 -12.97 13.92 -12.95
C LYS A 96 -14.35 13.88 -13.61
N ARG A 97 -14.67 12.82 -14.35
CA ARG A 97 -16.01 12.65 -14.96
C ARG A 97 -17.07 12.45 -13.89
N ALA A 98 -16.81 11.58 -12.91
CA ALA A 98 -17.72 11.34 -11.79
C ALA A 98 -17.95 12.61 -10.96
N GLN A 99 -16.89 13.35 -10.62
CA GLN A 99 -17.00 14.63 -9.90
C GLN A 99 -17.82 15.66 -10.67
N LYS A 100 -17.64 15.78 -11.99
CA LYS A 100 -18.47 16.69 -12.81
C LYS A 100 -19.93 16.28 -12.77
N ALA A 101 -20.23 14.99 -12.95
CA ALA A 101 -21.61 14.49 -12.87
C ALA A 101 -22.24 14.76 -11.50
N LEU A 102 -21.50 14.53 -10.40
CA LEU A 102 -21.95 14.83 -9.05
C LEU A 102 -22.19 16.32 -8.82
N HIS A 103 -21.28 17.20 -9.27
CA HIS A 103 -21.49 18.65 -9.18
C HIS A 103 -22.76 19.08 -9.91
N PHE A 104 -22.99 18.60 -11.14
CA PHE A 104 -24.21 18.93 -11.88
C PHE A 104 -25.46 18.34 -11.23
N SER A 105 -25.40 17.13 -10.64
CA SER A 105 -26.55 16.56 -9.93
C SER A 105 -26.90 17.32 -8.66
N ILE A 106 -25.90 17.77 -7.89
CA ILE A 106 -26.11 18.58 -6.68
C ILE A 106 -26.72 19.93 -7.07
N VAL A 107 -26.13 20.64 -8.03
CA VAL A 107 -26.67 21.93 -8.51
C VAL A 107 -28.10 21.79 -9.02
N GLY A 108 -28.39 20.74 -9.81
CA GLY A 108 -29.74 20.44 -10.28
C GLY A 108 -30.72 20.18 -9.14
N ALA A 109 -30.35 19.37 -8.14
CA ALA A 109 -31.18 19.10 -6.97
C ALA A 109 -31.45 20.36 -6.14
N THR A 110 -30.42 21.19 -5.90
CA THR A 110 -30.58 22.47 -5.20
C THR A 110 -31.52 23.41 -5.94
N LEU A 111 -31.41 23.52 -7.27
CA LEU A 111 -32.32 24.35 -8.08
C LEU A 111 -33.77 23.86 -8.01
N ILE A 112 -34.00 22.54 -8.05
CA ILE A 112 -35.34 21.96 -7.90
C ILE A 112 -35.94 22.30 -6.54
N ILE A 113 -35.15 22.19 -5.46
CA ILE A 113 -35.59 22.54 -4.10
C ILE A 113 -35.94 24.04 -4.02
N VAL A 114 -35.09 24.92 -4.55
CA VAL A 114 -35.35 26.37 -4.57
C VAL A 114 -36.62 26.69 -5.38
N ALA A 115 -36.80 26.06 -6.54
CA ALA A 115 -37.98 26.25 -7.38
C ALA A 115 -39.27 25.73 -6.71
N ALA A 116 -39.20 24.70 -5.88
CA ALA A 116 -40.33 24.19 -5.11
C ALA A 116 -40.74 25.12 -3.95
N ILE A 117 -39.79 25.89 -3.40
CA ILE A 117 -40.03 26.81 -2.27
C ILE A 117 -40.51 28.19 -2.75
N LEU A 118 -40.03 28.66 -3.90
CA LEU A 118 -40.37 29.99 -4.44
C LEU A 118 -41.88 30.32 -4.53
N PRO A 119 -42.79 29.37 -4.87
CA PRO A 119 -44.24 29.61 -4.92
C PRO A 119 -44.88 29.92 -3.57
N LEU A 120 -44.18 29.69 -2.46
CA LEU A 120 -44.66 30.00 -1.11
C LEU A 120 -44.54 31.49 -0.76
N TYR A 121 -43.79 32.27 -1.56
CA TYR A 121 -43.76 33.73 -1.47
C TYR A 121 -44.71 34.33 -2.51
N PRO A 122 -45.53 35.35 -2.17
CA PRO A 122 -46.46 36.01 -3.10
C PRO A 122 -45.74 36.95 -4.10
N ALA A 123 -44.61 36.51 -4.64
CA ALA A 123 -43.78 37.24 -5.59
C ALA A 123 -43.65 36.44 -6.89
N HIS A 124 -44.42 36.87 -7.91
CA HIS A 124 -44.31 36.57 -9.35
C HIS A 124 -44.11 35.09 -9.79
N TRP A 125 -45.22 34.43 -10.17
CA TRP A 125 -45.31 33.06 -10.71
C TRP A 125 -44.42 32.74 -11.94
N SER A 126 -43.94 33.74 -12.67
CA SER A 126 -43.17 33.54 -13.91
C SER A 126 -41.71 33.16 -13.69
N LEU A 127 -41.04 33.68 -12.65
CA LEU A 127 -39.63 33.34 -12.38
C LEU A 127 -39.48 31.94 -11.77
N SER A 128 -40.45 31.49 -10.97
CA SER A 128 -40.45 30.13 -10.39
C SER A 128 -40.52 29.06 -11.46
N ALA A 129 -41.40 29.22 -12.46
CA ALA A 129 -41.52 28.29 -13.58
C ALA A 129 -40.25 28.26 -14.46
N GLY A 130 -39.59 29.41 -14.67
CA GLY A 130 -38.34 29.50 -15.44
C GLY A 130 -37.17 28.76 -14.77
N LEU A 131 -36.99 28.95 -13.45
CA LEU A 131 -35.94 28.23 -12.70
C LEU A 131 -36.20 26.73 -12.58
N ALA A 132 -37.46 26.29 -12.48
CA ALA A 132 -37.83 24.87 -12.44
C ALA A 132 -37.46 24.14 -13.75
N LEU A 133 -37.69 24.78 -14.90
CA LEU A 133 -37.33 24.22 -16.21
C LEU A 133 -35.81 24.19 -16.42
N LEU A 134 -35.08 25.22 -15.97
CA LEU A 134 -33.61 25.24 -16.03
C LEU A 134 -32.99 24.20 -15.08
N GLY A 135 -33.54 24.04 -13.87
CA GLY A 135 -33.10 23.05 -12.90
C GLY A 135 -33.32 21.61 -13.38
N SER A 136 -34.51 21.31 -13.90
CA SER A 136 -34.81 19.98 -14.46
C SER A 136 -34.00 19.68 -15.72
N GLY A 137 -33.77 20.68 -16.59
CA GLY A 137 -32.88 20.55 -17.75
C GLY A 137 -31.43 20.26 -17.36
N CYS A 138 -30.89 20.97 -16.36
CA CYS A 138 -29.53 20.75 -15.87
C CYS A 138 -29.38 19.36 -15.22
N TRP A 139 -30.39 18.91 -14.46
CA TRP A 139 -30.45 17.57 -13.87
C TRP A 139 -30.53 16.47 -14.94
N PHE A 140 -31.34 16.66 -15.98
CA PHE A 140 -31.48 15.71 -17.09
C PHE A 140 -30.18 15.58 -17.90
N VAL A 141 -29.50 16.70 -18.19
CA VAL A 141 -28.19 16.72 -18.87
C VAL A 141 -27.11 16.05 -18.01
N ALA A 142 -27.12 16.26 -16.69
CA ALA A 142 -26.21 15.60 -15.75
C ALA A 142 -26.39 14.08 -15.75
N TRP A 143 -27.64 13.62 -15.69
CA TRP A 143 -27.99 12.21 -15.70
C TRP A 143 -27.63 11.52 -17.01
N TRP A 144 -27.89 12.18 -18.15
CA TRP A 144 -27.56 11.64 -19.47
C TRP A 144 -26.05 11.54 -19.70
N LYS A 145 -25.28 12.53 -19.22
CA LYS A 145 -23.81 12.57 -19.34
C LYS A 145 -23.09 11.67 -18.33
N GLY A 146 -23.74 11.28 -17.23
CA GLY A 146 -23.22 10.31 -16.27
C GLY A 146 -23.42 8.84 -16.69
N ARG A 147 -24.29 8.56 -17.66
CA ARG A 147 -24.55 7.21 -18.20
C ARG A 147 -23.65 6.80 -19.38
N ARG A 148 -22.87 7.71 -19.96
CA ARG A 148 -21.89 7.45 -21.03
C ARG A 148 -20.46 7.55 -20.49
#